data_AF-A0A8S4QZQ8-F1
#
_entry.id   AF-A0A8S4QZQ8-F1
#
_cell.length_a   1.000
_cell.length_b   1.000
_cell.length_c   1.000
_cell.angle_alpha   90.00
_cell.angle_beta   90.00
_cell.angle_gamma   90.00
#
_symmetry.space_group_name_H-M   'P 1'
#
loop_
_entity.id
_entity.type
_entity.pdbx_description
1 polymer ?
#
loop_
_entity_poly.entity_id
_entity_poly.type
_entity_poly.pdbx_seq_one_letter_code
_entity_poly.pdbx_strand_id
1 'polypeptide(L)'
;PYRVNYDEQNWKLLVSTLTSDKFTSIPVEGRVQLLSDAFALAWNNKLDYGTTMKLASYLQRETEYLPLYTGLNALSKIENVIKRSADYGAFQKFMRRLITKAYERAGGLSQKRIINGEDLNSVKMQTTTSAWACNVKVPDCEENAIELFQRWMDTPNPDENNP
;
A
#
# COMPACT_ATOMS: atom_id res chain seq x y z
N PRO A 1 -10.87 8.49 22.03
CA PRO A 1 -10.90 8.21 20.58
C PRO A 1 -12.08 7.30 20.21
N TYR A 2 -12.76 7.58 19.08
CA TYR A 2 -13.91 6.81 18.58
C TYR A 2 -13.78 6.55 17.08
N ARG A 3 -14.56 5.61 16.54
CA ARG A 3 -14.66 5.30 15.10
C ARG A 3 -15.99 5.78 14.56
N VAL A 4 -16.04 6.18 13.30
CA VAL A 4 -17.25 6.68 12.65
C VAL A 4 -17.78 5.65 11.66
N ASN A 5 -19.02 5.21 11.86
CA ASN A 5 -19.73 4.37 10.89
C ASN A 5 -20.84 5.19 10.24
N TYR A 6 -20.75 5.34 8.92
CA TYR A 6 -21.77 6.03 8.13
C TYR A 6 -22.86 5.05 7.68
N ASP A 7 -24.02 5.57 7.29
CA ASP A 7 -25.01 4.79 6.57
C ASP A 7 -24.49 4.37 5.17
N GLU A 8 -25.21 3.43 4.55
CA GLU A 8 -24.82 2.85 3.25
C GLU A 8 -24.69 3.91 2.14
N GLN A 9 -25.58 4.91 2.12
CA GLN A 9 -25.54 5.96 1.11
C GLN A 9 -24.30 6.83 1.28
N ASN A 10 -23.97 7.22 2.50
CA ASN A 10 -22.76 7.99 2.77
C ASN A 10 -21.48 7.20 2.47
N TRP A 11 -21.42 5.91 2.80
CA TRP A 11 -20.29 5.08 2.39
C TRP A 11 -20.14 5.02 0.86
N LYS A 12 -21.25 4.91 0.12
CA LYS A 12 -21.22 4.95 -1.36
C LYS A 12 -20.68 6.28 -1.89
N LEU A 13 -21.09 7.41 -1.31
CA LEU A 13 -20.60 8.74 -1.70
C LEU A 13 -19.10 8.91 -1.40
N LEU A 14 -18.64 8.42 -0.25
CA LEU A 14 -17.22 8.44 0.13
C LEU A 14 -16.39 7.58 -0.82
N VAL A 15 -16.82 6.36 -1.12
CA VAL A 15 -16.16 5.48 -2.10
C VAL A 15 -16.12 6.13 -3.48
N SER A 16 -17.23 6.72 -3.94
CA SER A 16 -17.29 7.43 -5.22
C SER A 16 -16.32 8.60 -5.27
N THR A 17 -16.20 9.36 -4.18
CA THR A 17 -15.28 10.50 -4.10
C THR A 17 -13.82 10.02 -4.13
N LEU A 18 -13.48 9.05 -3.29
CA LEU A 18 -12.13 8.50 -3.20
C LEU A 18 -11.65 7.85 -4.50
N THR A 19 -12.53 7.16 -5.22
CA THR A 19 -12.17 6.48 -6.47
C THR A 19 -12.16 7.39 -7.70
N SER A 20 -12.59 8.65 -7.54
CA SER A 20 -12.54 9.70 -8.57
C SER A 20 -11.23 10.50 -8.53
N ASP A 21 -11.05 11.40 -9.51
CA ASP A 21 -9.93 12.34 -9.52
C ASP A 21 -10.05 13.44 -8.44
N LYS A 22 -11.16 13.47 -7.70
CA LYS A 22 -11.42 14.42 -6.60
C LYS A 22 -11.04 13.87 -5.23
N PHE A 23 -10.35 12.72 -5.13
CA PHE A 23 -10.04 12.09 -3.84
C PHE A 23 -9.28 13.00 -2.86
N THR A 24 -8.51 13.96 -3.38
CA THR A 24 -7.78 14.98 -2.62
C THR A 24 -8.68 16.04 -1.98
N SER A 25 -9.97 16.10 -2.33
CA SER A 25 -10.95 16.93 -1.62
C SER A 25 -11.20 16.43 -0.20
N ILE A 26 -10.89 15.16 0.08
CA ILE A 26 -10.83 14.62 1.43
C ILE A 26 -9.38 14.79 1.92
N PRO A 27 -9.14 15.49 3.03
CA PRO A 27 -7.79 15.73 3.55
C PRO A 27 -7.10 14.41 3.93
N VAL A 28 -5.77 14.44 4.05
CA VAL A 28 -4.93 13.26 4.32
C VAL A 28 -5.40 12.51 5.57
N GLU A 29 -5.68 13.25 6.65
CA GLU A 29 -6.17 12.74 7.93
C GLU A 29 -7.54 12.06 7.76
N GLY A 30 -8.41 12.66 6.95
CA GLY A 30 -9.71 12.08 6.61
C GLY A 30 -9.58 10.76 5.85
N ARG A 31 -8.64 10.68 4.89
CA ARG A 31 -8.38 9.43 4.15
C ARG A 31 -7.79 8.34 5.04
N VAL A 32 -6.87 8.69 5.94
CA VAL A 32 -6.35 7.79 6.99
C VAL A 32 -7.48 7.27 7.88
N GLN A 33 -8.34 8.16 8.37
CA GLN A 33 -9.48 7.79 9.21
C GLN A 33 -10.44 6.85 8.48
N LEU A 34 -10.84 7.20 7.25
CA LEU A 34 -11.76 6.40 6.44
C LEU A 34 -11.24 4.99 6.20
N LEU A 35 -9.97 4.83 5.85
CA LEU A 35 -9.34 3.51 5.70
C LEU A 35 -9.33 2.76 7.03
N SER A 36 -8.83 3.39 8.10
CA SER A 36 -8.75 2.78 9.43
C SER A 36 -10.12 2.30 9.93
N ASP A 37 -11.14 3.14 9.80
CA ASP A 37 -12.50 2.86 10.27
C ASP A 37 -13.18 1.81 9.38
N ALA A 38 -13.11 1.93 8.06
CA ALA A 38 -13.74 0.96 7.16
C ALA A 38 -13.22 -0.47 7.36
N PHE A 39 -11.90 -0.64 7.53
CA PHE A 39 -11.31 -1.96 7.79
C PHE A 39 -11.63 -2.48 9.20
N ALA A 40 -11.62 -1.62 10.22
CA ALA A 40 -11.98 -2.03 11.57
C ALA A 40 -13.47 -2.40 11.69
N LEU A 41 -14.35 -1.65 11.03
CA LEU A 41 -15.78 -1.93 10.98
C LEU A 41 -16.07 -3.23 10.22
N ALA A 42 -15.41 -3.46 9.09
CA ALA A 42 -15.54 -4.72 8.36
C ALA A 42 -15.07 -5.92 9.17
N TRP A 43 -13.94 -5.79 9.88
CA TRP A 43 -13.44 -6.84 10.76
C TRP A 43 -14.42 -7.21 11.89
N ASN A 44 -15.23 -6.25 12.34
CA ASN A 44 -16.24 -6.45 13.39
C ASN A 44 -17.66 -6.67 12.83
N ASN A 45 -17.79 -7.00 11.54
CA ASN A 45 -19.07 -7.23 10.87
C ASN A 45 -20.05 -6.03 10.99
N LYS A 46 -19.52 -4.81 10.99
CA LYS A 46 -20.27 -3.53 11.03
C LYS A 46 -20.29 -2.79 9.69
N LEU A 47 -19.50 -3.24 8.73
CA LEU A 47 -19.47 -2.76 7.35
C LEU A 47 -19.18 -3.95 6.42
N ASP A 48 -19.80 -3.98 5.24
CA ASP A 48 -19.55 -5.04 4.27
C ASP A 48 -18.14 -4.95 3.66
N TYR A 49 -17.47 -6.10 3.51
CA TYR A 49 -16.13 -6.15 2.90
C TYR A 49 -16.14 -5.69 1.44
N GLY A 50 -17.24 -5.85 0.70
CA GLY A 50 -17.38 -5.31 -0.65
C GLY A 50 -17.26 -3.78 -0.67
N THR A 51 -17.85 -3.08 0.30
CA THR A 51 -17.70 -1.63 0.46
C THR A 51 -16.27 -1.26 0.86
N THR A 52 -15.70 -1.95 1.86
CA THR A 52 -14.33 -1.69 2.34
C THR A 52 -13.28 -1.92 1.26
N MET A 53 -13.38 -2.99 0.47
CA MET A 53 -12.44 -3.28 -0.62
C MET A 53 -12.61 -2.32 -1.80
N LYS A 54 -13.83 -1.88 -2.11
CA LYS A 54 -14.06 -0.80 -3.09
C LYS A 54 -13.44 0.51 -2.63
N LEU A 55 -13.55 0.85 -1.34
CA LEU A 55 -12.85 1.99 -0.76
C LEU A 55 -11.34 1.82 -0.96
N ALA A 56 -10.75 0.72 -0.49
CA ALA A 56 -9.31 0.48 -0.59
C ALA A 56 -8.75 0.52 -2.02
N SER A 57 -9.57 0.25 -3.04
CA SER A 57 -9.15 0.36 -4.46
C SER A 57 -8.67 1.76 -4.86
N TYR A 58 -9.04 2.81 -4.11
CA TYR A 58 -8.57 4.16 -4.36
C TYR A 58 -7.06 4.32 -4.15
N LEU A 59 -6.45 3.47 -3.31
CA LEU A 59 -5.03 3.54 -2.95
C LEU A 59 -4.09 3.47 -4.17
N GLN A 60 -4.54 2.92 -5.31
CA GLN A 60 -3.81 2.98 -6.58
C GLN A 60 -3.51 4.41 -7.07
N ARG A 61 -4.23 5.41 -6.54
CA ARG A 61 -4.11 6.84 -6.86
C ARG A 61 -3.38 7.62 -5.76
N GLU A 62 -3.24 7.05 -4.57
CA GLU A 62 -2.67 7.74 -3.42
C GLU A 62 -1.21 8.13 -3.66
N THR A 63 -0.85 9.32 -3.17
CA THR A 63 0.51 9.88 -3.25
C THR A 63 1.10 10.09 -1.87
N GLU A 64 0.24 10.20 -0.84
CA GLU A 64 0.65 10.46 0.52
C GLU A 64 0.99 9.15 1.25
N TYR A 65 2.06 9.19 2.04
CA TYR A 65 2.55 8.00 2.75
C TYR A 65 1.54 7.48 3.79
N LEU A 66 0.95 8.36 4.60
CA LEU A 66 0.11 7.95 5.74
C LEU A 66 -1.14 7.18 5.32
N PRO A 67 -1.97 7.63 4.35
CA PRO A 67 -3.13 6.86 3.91
C PRO A 67 -2.71 5.55 3.23
N LEU A 68 -1.66 5.57 2.39
CA LEU A 68 -1.17 4.36 1.73
C LEU A 68 -0.73 3.31 2.75
N TYR A 69 0.12 3.69 3.70
CA TYR A 69 0.55 2.82 4.79
C TYR A 69 -0.62 2.27 5.60
N THR A 70 -1.59 3.14 5.95
CA THR A 70 -2.79 2.74 6.70
C THR A 70 -3.57 1.64 5.98
N GLY A 71 -3.82 1.84 4.69
CA GLY A 71 -4.54 0.87 3.85
C GLY A 71 -3.78 -0.44 3.67
N LEU A 72 -2.48 -0.36 3.37
CA LEU A 72 -1.62 -1.55 3.20
C LEU A 72 -1.51 -2.37 4.48
N ASN A 73 -1.36 -1.72 5.65
CA ASN A 73 -1.31 -2.43 6.93
C ASN A 73 -2.64 -3.16 7.22
N ALA A 74 -3.78 -2.56 6.87
CA ALA A 74 -5.06 -3.22 7.00
C ALA A 74 -5.21 -4.41 6.03
N LEU A 75 -4.73 -4.26 4.79
CA LEU A 75 -4.71 -5.32 3.78
C LEU A 75 -3.78 -6.49 4.18
N SER A 76 -2.68 -6.24 4.89
CA SER A 76 -1.81 -7.30 5.43
C SER A 76 -2.56 -8.23 6.40
N LYS A 77 -3.52 -7.72 7.18
CA LYS A 77 -4.36 -8.56 8.03
C LYS A 77 -5.23 -9.49 7.21
N ILE A 78 -5.80 -8.99 6.11
CA ILE A 78 -6.60 -9.79 5.18
C ILE A 78 -5.73 -10.84 4.51
N GLU A 79 -4.55 -10.45 4.00
CA GLU A 79 -3.57 -11.35 3.41
C GLU A 79 -3.27 -12.54 4.33
N ASN A 80 -3.02 -12.29 5.62
CA ASN A 80 -2.70 -13.35 6.57
C ASN A 80 -3.80 -14.41 6.70
N VAL A 81 -5.06 -14.03 6.51
CA VAL A 81 -6.21 -14.94 6.53
C VAL A 81 -6.30 -15.74 5.22
N ILE A 82 -6.11 -15.07 4.07
CA ILE A 82 -6.40 -15.68 2.76
C ILE A 82 -5.18 -16.27 2.05
N LYS A 83 -3.95 -16.06 2.54
CA LYS A 83 -2.72 -16.51 1.87
C LYS A 83 -2.59 -18.03 1.66
N ARG A 84 -3.43 -18.82 2.32
CA ARG A 84 -3.52 -20.28 2.16
C ARG A 84 -4.83 -20.75 1.52
N SER A 85 -5.65 -19.83 1.01
CA SER A 85 -6.88 -20.15 0.30
C SER A 85 -6.69 -20.09 -1.21
N ALA A 86 -7.65 -20.66 -1.95
CA ALA A 86 -7.69 -20.58 -3.41
C ALA A 86 -7.80 -19.13 -3.94
N ASP A 87 -8.31 -18.21 -3.11
CA ASP A 87 -8.53 -16.82 -3.48
C ASP A 87 -7.26 -15.96 -3.40
N TYR A 88 -6.14 -16.49 -2.89
CA TYR A 88 -4.92 -15.70 -2.72
C TYR A 88 -4.41 -15.11 -4.05
N GLY A 89 -4.54 -15.85 -5.15
CA GLY A 89 -4.15 -15.35 -6.47
C GLY A 89 -4.96 -14.12 -6.90
N ALA A 90 -6.26 -14.07 -6.57
CA ALA A 90 -7.10 -12.90 -6.85
C ALA A 90 -6.68 -11.70 -5.99
N PHE A 91 -6.32 -11.94 -4.72
CA PHE A 91 -5.79 -10.90 -3.84
C PHE A 91 -4.44 -10.37 -4.31
N GLN A 92 -3.49 -11.23 -4.70
CA GLN A 92 -2.21 -10.79 -5.26
C GLN A 92 -2.41 -9.92 -6.50
N LYS A 93 -3.34 -10.29 -7.39
CA LYS A 93 -3.69 -9.47 -8.57
C LYS A 93 -4.27 -8.11 -8.17
N PHE A 94 -5.13 -8.06 -7.16
CA PHE A 94 -5.67 -6.81 -6.62
C PHE A 94 -4.55 -5.93 -6.04
N MET A 95 -3.71 -6.49 -5.16
CA MET A 95 -2.60 -5.78 -4.54
C MET A 95 -1.57 -5.28 -5.55
N ARG A 96 -1.25 -6.07 -6.58
CA ARG A 96 -0.34 -5.65 -7.65
C ARG A 96 -0.87 -4.40 -8.35
N ARG A 97 -2.16 -4.37 -8.73
CA ARG A 97 -2.78 -3.19 -9.36
C ARG A 97 -2.75 -1.96 -8.43
N LEU A 98 -2.93 -2.19 -7.14
CA LEU A 98 -2.94 -1.14 -6.13
C LEU A 98 -1.54 -0.52 -5.92
N ILE A 99 -0.50 -1.33 -5.83
CA ILE A 99 0.84 -0.86 -5.43
C ILE A 99 1.73 -0.42 -6.59
N THR A 100 1.54 -0.96 -7.80
CA THR A 100 2.48 -0.78 -8.92
C THR A 100 2.82 0.69 -9.20
N LYS A 101 1.81 1.54 -9.34
CA LYS A 101 2.03 2.98 -9.61
C LYS A 101 2.74 3.71 -8.46
N ALA A 102 2.45 3.34 -7.22
CA ALA A 102 3.10 3.94 -6.05
C ALA A 102 4.57 3.49 -5.96
N TYR A 103 4.84 2.22 -6.23
CA TYR A 103 6.20 1.67 -6.32
C TYR A 103 7.03 2.36 -7.40
N GLU A 104 6.51 2.45 -8.63
CA GLU A 104 7.17 3.14 -9.75
C GLU A 104 7.44 4.62 -9.43
N ARG A 105 6.44 5.33 -8.90
CA ARG A 105 6.57 6.76 -8.53
C ARG A 105 7.60 6.99 -7.43
N ALA A 106 7.70 6.07 -6.47
CA ALA A 106 8.68 6.16 -5.40
C ALA A 106 10.11 5.80 -5.85
N GLY A 107 10.29 5.39 -7.11
CA GLY A 107 11.57 4.96 -7.70
C GLY A 107 11.75 3.45 -7.75
N GLY A 108 11.04 2.71 -6.91
CA GLY A 108 11.21 1.28 -6.75
C GLY A 108 12.66 0.89 -6.44
N LEU A 109 13.04 -0.33 -6.84
CA LEU A 109 14.38 -0.87 -6.62
C LEU A 109 15.34 -0.64 -7.80
N SER A 110 14.82 -0.34 -8.98
CA SER A 110 15.62 -0.06 -10.19
C SER A 110 16.60 1.11 -10.03
N GLN A 111 16.30 2.05 -9.14
CA GLN A 111 17.15 3.21 -8.86
C GLN A 111 18.37 2.86 -8.03
N LYS A 112 18.38 1.67 -7.42
CA LYS A 112 19.46 1.14 -6.58
C LYS A 112 19.88 2.04 -5.41
N ARG A 113 19.02 2.99 -5.04
CA ARG A 113 19.21 3.94 -3.94
C ARG A 113 17.87 4.53 -3.52
N ILE A 114 17.85 5.16 -2.36
CA ILE A 114 16.73 6.01 -1.98
C ILE A 114 16.78 7.31 -2.79
N ILE A 115 15.72 7.65 -3.53
CA ILE A 115 15.72 8.83 -4.41
C ILE A 115 15.83 10.12 -3.58
N ASN A 116 14.98 10.25 -2.56
CA ASN A 116 14.87 11.43 -1.71
C ASN A 116 15.09 11.02 -0.25
N GLY A 117 16.37 10.77 0.09
CA GLY A 117 16.77 10.24 1.39
C GLY A 117 16.61 11.20 2.56
N GLU A 118 16.49 12.51 2.30
CA GLU A 118 16.33 13.54 3.34
C GLU A 118 14.87 13.67 3.80
N ASP A 119 13.90 13.38 2.93
CA ASP A 119 12.49 13.34 3.31
C ASP A 119 12.10 11.96 3.85
N LEU A 120 11.83 11.90 5.15
CA LEU A 120 11.43 10.68 5.85
C LEU A 120 10.19 10.02 5.22
N ASN A 121 9.24 10.80 4.68
CA ASN A 121 8.05 10.23 4.05
C ASN A 121 8.39 9.58 2.71
N SER A 122 9.26 10.20 1.91
CA SER A 122 9.79 9.61 0.67
C SER A 122 10.56 8.32 0.95
N VAL A 123 11.44 8.30 1.96
CA VAL A 123 12.16 7.08 2.39
C VAL A 123 11.16 5.97 2.74
N LYS A 124 10.20 6.27 3.63
CA LYS A 124 9.20 5.30 4.08
C LYS A 124 8.30 4.82 2.93
N MET A 125 7.94 5.71 2.01
CA MET A 125 7.15 5.38 0.82
C MET A 125 7.90 4.38 -0.06
N GLN A 126 9.16 4.66 -0.41
CA GLN A 126 9.95 3.78 -1.28
C GLN A 126 10.19 2.41 -0.62
N THR A 127 10.53 2.38 0.67
CA THR A 127 10.73 1.11 1.40
C THR A 127 9.44 0.30 1.49
N THR A 128 8.33 0.94 1.85
CA THR A 128 7.04 0.25 2.01
C THR A 128 6.52 -0.29 0.68
N THR A 129 6.55 0.53 -0.37
CA THR A 129 6.08 0.12 -1.69
C THR A 129 6.97 -0.97 -2.28
N SER A 130 8.29 -0.93 -2.07
CA SER A 130 9.21 -1.98 -2.53
C SER A 130 8.95 -3.32 -1.86
N ALA A 131 8.75 -3.33 -0.53
CA ALA A 131 8.42 -4.55 0.20
C ALA A 131 7.12 -5.19 -0.31
N TRP A 132 6.08 -4.38 -0.52
CA TRP A 132 4.82 -4.88 -1.08
C TRP A 132 4.95 -5.32 -2.53
N ALA A 133 5.62 -4.55 -3.37
CA ALA A 133 5.81 -4.83 -4.79
C ALA A 133 6.46 -6.20 -5.00
N CYS A 134 7.53 -6.49 -4.27
CA CYS A 134 8.23 -7.77 -4.37
C CYS A 134 7.36 -8.92 -3.82
N ASN A 135 6.68 -8.75 -2.68
CA ASN A 135 5.76 -9.77 -2.14
C ASN A 135 4.65 -10.16 -3.11
N VAL A 136 4.13 -9.22 -3.90
CA VAL A 136 3.04 -9.46 -4.86
C VAL A 136 3.54 -9.64 -6.30
N LYS A 137 4.86 -9.81 -6.47
CA LYS A 137 5.55 -10.06 -7.74
C LYS A 137 5.22 -9.02 -8.81
N VAL A 138 5.29 -7.74 -8.45
CA VAL A 138 5.38 -6.65 -9.45
C VAL A 138 6.61 -6.94 -10.32
N PRO A 139 6.50 -6.85 -11.66
CA PRO A 139 7.64 -7.09 -12.55
C PRO A 139 8.88 -6.29 -12.14
N ASP A 140 10.05 -6.86 -12.41
CA ASP A 140 11.38 -6.31 -12.13
C ASP A 140 11.73 -6.15 -10.64
N CYS A 141 10.78 -6.29 -9.70
CA CYS A 141 11.09 -6.11 -8.28
C CYS A 141 12.04 -7.19 -7.76
N GLU A 142 11.77 -8.46 -8.08
CA GLU A 142 12.59 -9.59 -7.63
C GLU A 142 13.99 -9.54 -8.27
N GLU A 143 14.07 -9.26 -9.58
CA GLU A 143 15.36 -9.14 -10.29
C GLU A 143 16.22 -8.01 -9.72
N ASN A 144 15.64 -6.82 -9.51
CA ASN A 144 16.36 -5.68 -8.91
C ASN A 144 16.79 -5.97 -7.47
N ALA A 145 15.97 -6.68 -6.68
CA ALA A 145 16.33 -7.07 -5.32
C ALA A 145 17.52 -8.04 -5.29
N ILE A 146 17.55 -9.01 -6.20
CA ILE A 146 18.67 -9.95 -6.35
C ILE A 146 19.94 -9.20 -6.77
N GLU A 147 19.84 -8.28 -7.74
CA GLU A 147 21.00 -7.49 -8.18
C GLU A 147 21.58 -6.63 -7.05
N LEU A 148 20.72 -5.97 -6.27
CA LEU A 148 21.13 -5.21 -5.09
C LEU A 148 21.83 -6.08 -4.05
N PHE A 149 21.30 -7.27 -3.80
CA PHE A 149 21.90 -8.22 -2.87
C PHE A 149 23.27 -8.73 -3.35
N GLN A 150 23.41 -9.02 -4.65
CA GLN A 150 24.69 -9.41 -5.24
C GLN A 150 25.73 -8.29 -5.11
N ARG A 151 25.33 -7.04 -5.39
CA ARG A 151 26.22 -5.88 -5.23
C ARG A 151 26.70 -5.70 -3.79
N TRP A 152 25.81 -5.94 -2.81
CA TRP A 152 26.17 -5.95 -1.40
C TRP A 152 27.16 -7.07 -1.09
N MET A 153 26.90 -8.30 -1.56
CA MET A 153 27.81 -9.45 -1.38
C MET A 153 29.22 -9.25 -1.96
N ASP A 154 29.33 -8.56 -3.09
CA ASP A 154 30.60 -8.33 -3.79
C ASP A 154 31.40 -7.15 -3.21
N THR A 155 30.80 -6.36 -2.33
CA THR A 155 31.43 -5.17 -1.76
C THR A 155 32.26 -5.54 -0.51
N PRO A 156 33.54 -5.11 -0.42
CA PRO A 156 34.32 -5.28 0.81
C PRO A 156 33.66 -4.55 1.99
N ASN A 157 33.59 -5.19 3.16
CA ASN A 157 32.93 -4.67 4.37
C ASN A 157 31.54 -4.07 4.08
N PRO A 158 30.60 -4.89 3.57
CA PRO A 158 29.38 -4.36 2.96
C PRO A 158 28.40 -3.77 3.98
N ASP A 159 28.51 -4.15 5.26
CA ASP A 159 27.76 -3.53 6.37
C ASP A 159 28.23 -2.09 6.69
N GLU A 160 29.50 -1.79 6.44
CA GLU A 160 30.07 -0.44 6.66
C GLU A 160 29.83 0.46 5.45
N ASN A 161 29.99 -0.09 4.24
CA ASN A 161 30.00 0.68 3.01
C ASN A 161 28.64 0.81 2.32
N ASN A 162 27.72 -0.14 2.55
CA ASN A 162 26.36 -0.20 2.01
C ASN A 162 26.22 0.40 0.57
N PRO A 163 26.65 -0.35 -0.46
CA PRO A 163 26.87 0.12 -1.83
C PRO A 163 25.62 0.60 -2.59
#